data_AF-A0A6J4IDU5-F1
#
_entry.id   AF-A0A6J4IDU5-F1
#
_cell.length_a   1.000
_cell.length_b   1.000
_cell.length_c   1.000
_cell.angle_alpha   90.00
_cell.angle_beta   90.00
_cell.angle_gamma   90.00
#
_symmetry.space_group_name_H-M   'P 1'
#
loop_
_entity.id
_entity.type
_entity.pdbx_description
1 polymer ?
#
loop_
_entity_poly.entity_id
_entity_poly.type
_entity_poly.pdbx_seq_one_letter_code
_entity_poly.pdbx_strand_id
1 'polypeptide(L)'
;GNISKDESRQLVKFASLKAFEATFKIILIWLPELMHPAAANALLKLLEEPPSNTIFLLVANAPEKLLATILSRTQMVKVRAFTDEEVIRYLTEKNLTSPAGAQQLALLAEGNLQAAVQLSAEMTNDYFDFFVKWMRHCYANKFGEVVELSEDFQKMGRENQKNFLHYALSSLRKVLLYGIDESLVTYIPPAEVDFVSKFSRIVRETNVPFLTEELNQAHYHIERNANPKMVFIDSSIQIARYLKLQN
;
A
#
# COMPACT_ATOMS: atom_id res chain seq x y z
N GLY A 1 -0.21 -18.54 -3.71
CA GLY A 1 0.36 -19.71 -3.02
C GLY A 1 -0.78 -20.57 -2.55
N ASN A 2 -0.71 -21.89 -2.74
CA ASN A 2 -1.71 -22.83 -2.25
C ASN A 2 -0.95 -23.78 -1.32
N ILE A 3 -1.31 -23.84 -0.03
CA ILE A 3 -0.66 -24.81 0.87
C ILE A 3 -1.24 -26.18 0.54
N SER A 4 -0.40 -27.03 -0.03
CA SER A 4 -0.80 -28.32 -0.57
C SER A 4 -1.24 -29.28 0.54
N LYS A 5 -2.03 -30.30 0.16
CA LYS A 5 -2.47 -31.35 1.09
C LYS A 5 -1.28 -32.08 1.75
N ASP A 6 -0.15 -32.18 1.05
CA ASP A 6 1.04 -32.89 1.55
C ASP A 6 1.83 -32.05 2.56
N GLU A 7 2.03 -30.76 2.31
CA GLU A 7 2.58 -29.81 3.31
C GLU A 7 1.74 -29.81 4.58
N SER A 8 0.43 -29.92 4.42
CA SER A 8 -0.53 -29.96 5.52
C SER A 8 -0.41 -31.22 6.38
N ARG A 9 -0.17 -32.39 5.76
CA ARG A 9 0.11 -33.63 6.47
C ARG A 9 1.46 -33.58 7.20
N GLN A 10 2.47 -32.97 6.58
CA GLN A 10 3.76 -32.75 7.23
C GLN A 10 3.62 -31.86 8.46
N LEU A 11 2.79 -30.81 8.39
CA LEU A 11 2.52 -29.91 9.51
C LEU A 11 1.90 -30.65 10.69
N VAL A 12 0.91 -31.53 10.45
CA VAL A 12 0.32 -32.38 11.49
C VAL A 12 1.35 -33.34 12.10
N LYS A 13 2.19 -33.94 11.26
CA LYS A 13 3.27 -34.83 11.73
C LYS A 13 4.25 -34.06 12.60
N PHE A 14 4.68 -32.88 12.19
CA PHE A 14 5.56 -32.00 12.97
C PHE A 14 4.91 -31.53 14.27
N ALA A 15 3.61 -31.24 14.23
CA ALA A 15 2.83 -30.89 15.41
C ALA A 15 2.72 -32.03 16.42
N SER A 16 2.80 -33.30 16.00
CA SER A 16 2.78 -34.44 16.92
C SER A 16 4.11 -34.75 17.62
N LEU A 17 5.24 -34.21 17.12
CA LEU A 17 6.57 -34.45 17.70
C LEU A 17 6.75 -33.71 19.04
N LYS A 18 7.43 -34.30 20.01
CA LYS A 18 7.78 -33.58 21.25
C LYS A 18 8.85 -32.50 20.97
N ALA A 19 8.86 -31.46 21.79
CA ALA A 19 9.96 -30.50 21.81
C ALA A 19 11.27 -31.25 22.11
N PHE A 20 12.32 -30.97 21.33
CA PHE A 20 13.66 -31.50 21.54
C PHE A 20 14.49 -30.45 22.27
N GLU A 21 15.02 -30.78 23.46
CA GLU A 21 15.88 -29.91 24.30
C GLU A 21 15.29 -28.56 24.76
N ALA A 22 14.02 -28.28 24.46
CA ALA A 22 13.32 -27.07 24.89
C ALA A 22 12.02 -27.41 25.63
N THR A 23 11.60 -26.54 26.54
CA THR A 23 10.32 -26.69 27.25
C THR A 23 9.14 -26.55 26.30
N PHE A 24 9.19 -25.58 25.38
CA PHE A 24 8.12 -25.28 24.43
C PHE A 24 8.53 -25.56 22.98
N LYS A 25 7.55 -25.96 22.18
CA LYS A 25 7.63 -26.05 20.71
C LYS A 25 6.76 -24.97 20.09
N ILE A 26 7.31 -24.18 19.17
CA ILE A 26 6.58 -23.13 18.46
C ILE A 26 6.31 -23.58 17.02
N ILE A 27 5.06 -23.47 16.58
CA ILE A 27 4.64 -23.77 15.22
C ILE A 27 4.15 -22.47 14.59
N LEU A 28 4.95 -21.94 13.64
CA LEU A 28 4.61 -20.77 12.86
C LEU A 28 3.89 -21.20 11.57
N ILE A 29 2.71 -20.64 11.34
CA ILE A 29 1.91 -20.88 10.15
C ILE A 29 1.69 -19.55 9.45
N TRP A 30 2.22 -19.42 8.24
CA TRP A 30 2.13 -18.21 7.43
C TRP A 30 0.97 -18.32 6.43
N LEU A 31 0.14 -17.28 6.34
CA LEU A 31 -1.05 -17.20 5.48
C LEU A 31 -1.98 -18.43 5.60
N PRO A 32 -2.44 -18.80 6.82
CA PRO A 32 -3.32 -19.95 7.03
C PRO A 32 -4.64 -19.87 6.22
N GLU A 33 -5.06 -18.69 5.79
CA GLU A 33 -6.23 -18.49 4.92
C GLU A 33 -6.06 -19.08 3.51
N LEU A 34 -4.82 -19.37 3.10
CA LEU A 34 -4.50 -20.03 1.83
C LEU A 34 -4.36 -21.56 1.99
N MET A 35 -4.74 -22.10 3.16
CA MET A 35 -4.72 -23.53 3.41
C MET A 35 -5.80 -24.27 2.63
N HIS A 36 -5.42 -25.42 2.09
CA HIS A 36 -6.40 -26.38 1.59
C HIS A 36 -7.39 -26.77 2.71
N PRO A 37 -8.71 -26.94 2.44
CA PRO A 37 -9.70 -27.23 3.49
C PRO A 37 -9.37 -28.43 4.39
N ALA A 38 -8.78 -29.48 3.83
CA ALA A 38 -8.31 -30.65 4.59
C ALA A 38 -7.23 -30.30 5.64
N ALA A 39 -6.37 -29.32 5.32
CA ALA A 39 -5.33 -28.81 6.21
C ALA A 39 -5.93 -27.99 7.35
N ALA A 40 -6.84 -27.08 7.01
CA ALA A 40 -7.53 -26.23 7.97
C ALA A 40 -8.28 -27.09 9.02
N ASN A 41 -8.94 -28.17 8.57
CA ASN A 41 -9.60 -29.12 9.48
C ASN A 41 -8.61 -29.91 10.35
N ALA A 42 -7.43 -30.25 9.83
CA ALA A 42 -6.42 -30.93 10.64
C ALA A 42 -5.78 -29.99 11.67
N LEU A 43 -5.53 -28.73 11.29
CA LEU A 43 -5.12 -27.67 12.20
C LEU A 43 -6.17 -27.43 13.29
N LEU A 44 -7.46 -27.44 12.94
CA LEU A 44 -8.55 -27.30 13.91
C LEU A 44 -8.46 -28.35 15.03
N LYS A 45 -8.23 -29.62 14.67
CA LYS A 45 -8.04 -30.70 15.65
C LYS A 45 -6.85 -30.45 16.57
N LEU A 46 -5.75 -29.92 16.03
CA LEU A 46 -4.55 -29.59 16.82
C LEU A 46 -4.75 -28.37 17.72
N LEU A 47 -5.60 -27.41 17.33
CA LEU A 47 -5.92 -26.25 18.16
C LEU A 47 -6.94 -26.60 19.25
N GLU A 48 -7.80 -27.60 19.02
CA GLU A 48 -8.74 -28.13 20.02
C GLU A 48 -8.02 -28.87 21.15
N GLU A 49 -7.07 -29.73 20.78
CA GLU A 49 -6.27 -30.51 21.72
C GLU A 49 -4.78 -30.26 21.45
N PRO A 50 -4.26 -29.08 21.84
CA PRO A 50 -2.87 -28.73 21.58
C PRO A 50 -1.94 -29.72 22.28
N PRO A 51 -0.93 -30.26 21.57
CA PRO A 51 0.10 -31.08 22.19
C PRO A 51 0.78 -30.32 23.33
N SER A 52 1.22 -31.04 24.36
CA SER A 52 1.81 -30.41 25.55
C SER A 52 2.98 -29.48 25.18
N ASN A 53 3.01 -28.33 25.84
CA ASN A 53 3.97 -27.25 25.63
C ASN A 53 4.11 -26.80 24.16
N THR A 54 3.03 -26.82 23.38
CA THR A 54 3.04 -26.33 22.00
C THR A 54 2.36 -24.98 21.88
N ILE A 55 3.03 -24.02 21.24
CA ILE A 55 2.51 -22.68 20.93
C ILE A 55 2.29 -22.60 19.42
N PHE A 56 1.09 -22.23 19.00
CA PHE A 56 0.77 -21.98 17.59
C PHE A 56 0.77 -20.46 17.34
N LEU A 57 1.54 -20.03 16.34
CA LEU A 57 1.55 -18.66 15.85
C LEU A 57 1.05 -18.64 14.41
N LEU A 58 -0.12 -18.05 14.21
CA LEU A 58 -0.76 -17.92 12.91
C LEU A 58 -0.61 -16.47 12.43
N VAL A 59 0.01 -16.28 11.26
CA VAL A 59 0.17 -14.95 10.64
C VAL A 59 -0.74 -14.87 9.43
N ALA A 60 -1.87 -14.17 9.59
CA ALA A 60 -2.88 -14.01 8.56
C ALA A 60 -2.99 -12.54 8.10
N ASN A 61 -3.13 -12.33 6.81
CA ASN A 61 -3.41 -11.02 6.21
C ASN A 61 -4.91 -10.78 6.07
N ALA A 62 -5.68 -11.84 5.86
CA ALA A 62 -7.14 -11.83 5.71
C ALA A 62 -7.78 -12.81 6.72
N PRO A 63 -7.76 -12.50 8.04
CA PRO A 63 -8.28 -13.40 9.07
C PRO A 63 -9.76 -13.75 8.87
N GLU A 64 -10.54 -12.90 8.22
CA GLU A 64 -11.94 -13.14 7.85
C GLU A 64 -12.13 -14.30 6.85
N LYS A 65 -11.08 -14.71 6.14
CA LYS A 65 -11.11 -15.89 5.26
C LYS A 65 -10.82 -17.19 5.99
N LEU A 66 -10.41 -17.13 7.27
CA LEU A 66 -10.24 -18.32 8.09
C LEU A 66 -11.58 -18.90 8.54
N LEU A 67 -11.59 -20.19 8.83
CA LEU A 67 -12.74 -20.84 9.45
C LEU A 67 -13.02 -20.20 10.81
N ALA A 68 -14.28 -19.83 11.07
CA ALA A 68 -14.69 -19.27 12.35
C ALA A 68 -14.33 -20.16 13.55
N THR A 69 -14.26 -21.48 13.34
CA THR A 69 -13.85 -22.47 14.34
C THR A 69 -12.37 -22.42 14.71
N ILE A 70 -11.51 -21.97 13.78
CA ILE A 70 -10.09 -21.69 14.07
C ILE A 70 -10.02 -20.39 14.88
N LEU A 71 -10.70 -19.34 14.44
CA LEU A 71 -10.72 -18.05 15.13
C LEU A 71 -11.23 -18.14 16.58
N SER A 72 -12.22 -19.00 16.85
CA SER A 72 -12.76 -19.20 18.19
C SER A 72 -11.79 -19.89 19.16
N ARG A 73 -10.68 -20.45 18.66
CA ARG A 73 -9.66 -21.20 19.42
C ARG A 73 -8.29 -20.52 19.39
N THR A 74 -8.21 -19.36 18.78
CA THR A 74 -6.99 -18.55 18.76
C THR A 74 -7.25 -17.20 19.43
N GLN A 75 -6.18 -16.61 19.94
CA GLN A 75 -6.22 -15.24 20.41
C GLN A 75 -5.79 -14.31 19.28
N MET A 76 -6.71 -13.45 18.82
CA MET A 76 -6.41 -12.50 17.77
C MET A 76 -5.58 -11.33 18.32
N VAL A 77 -4.36 -11.18 17.81
CA VAL A 77 -3.52 -9.99 18.05
C VAL A 77 -3.49 -9.19 16.75
N LYS A 78 -4.13 -8.02 16.75
CA LYS A 78 -4.14 -7.14 15.58
C LYS A 78 -2.82 -6.35 15.54
N VAL A 79 -2.01 -6.62 14.53
CA VAL A 79 -0.86 -5.78 14.20
C VAL A 79 -1.37 -4.62 13.36
N ARG A 80 -1.41 -3.42 13.93
CA ARG A 80 -1.79 -2.22 13.16
C ARG A 80 -0.65 -1.79 12.25
N ALA A 81 -0.99 -1.12 11.15
CA ALA A 81 -0.02 -0.40 10.36
C ALA A 81 0.59 0.76 11.17
N PHE A 82 1.79 1.17 10.79
CA PHE A 82 2.40 2.39 11.34
C PHE A 82 1.66 3.60 10.81
N THR A 83 1.55 4.63 11.65
CA THR A 83 1.08 5.95 11.22
C THR A 83 2.16 6.64 10.38
N ASP A 84 1.75 7.59 9.54
CA ASP A 84 2.70 8.40 8.76
C ASP A 84 3.74 9.07 9.67
N GLU A 85 3.31 9.58 10.82
CA GLU A 85 4.19 10.20 11.83
C GLU A 85 5.24 9.23 12.37
N GLU A 86 4.86 7.98 12.64
CA GLU A 86 5.80 6.94 13.08
C GLU A 86 6.80 6.58 11.99
N VAL A 87 6.35 6.50 10.74
CA VAL A 87 7.22 6.21 9.59
C VAL A 87 8.19 7.38 9.36
N ILE A 88 7.68 8.63 9.32
CA ILE A 88 8.49 9.84 9.18
C ILE A 88 9.55 9.93 10.27
N ARG A 89 9.14 9.73 11.54
CA ARG A 89 10.06 9.76 12.68
C ARG A 89 11.14 8.70 12.53
N TYR A 90 10.77 7.46 12.21
CA TYR A 90 11.73 6.38 12.03
C TYR A 90 12.74 6.66 10.90
N LEU A 91 12.27 7.10 9.73
CA LEU A 91 13.13 7.42 8.59
C LEU A 91 14.11 8.56 8.91
N THR A 92 13.63 9.57 9.65
CA THR A 92 14.43 10.74 10.04
C THR A 92 15.47 10.37 11.11
N GLU A 93 15.07 9.66 12.17
CA GLU A 93 15.98 9.21 13.23
C GLU A 93 17.09 8.30 12.71
N LYS A 94 16.80 7.50 11.67
CA LYS A 94 17.77 6.63 11.01
C LYS A 94 18.59 7.32 9.92
N ASN A 95 18.35 8.62 9.65
CA ASN A 95 18.98 9.38 8.57
C ASN A 95 18.91 8.68 7.20
N LEU A 96 17.78 8.02 6.92
CA LEU A 96 17.58 7.28 5.68
C LEU A 96 17.21 8.19 4.50
N THR A 97 16.69 9.39 4.78
CA THR A 97 16.33 10.38 3.76
C THR A 97 16.22 11.78 4.39
N SER A 98 15.96 12.79 3.56
CA SER A 98 15.64 14.14 4.01
C SER A 98 14.27 14.19 4.71
N PRO A 99 13.98 15.20 5.55
CA PRO A 99 12.66 15.34 6.17
C PRO A 99 11.49 15.41 5.17
N ALA A 100 11.70 16.05 4.02
CA ALA A 100 10.70 16.10 2.94
C ALA A 100 10.54 14.71 2.27
N GLY A 101 11.66 14.02 2.02
CA GLY A 101 11.63 12.64 1.51
C GLY A 101 10.91 11.70 2.47
N ALA A 102 11.10 11.84 3.78
CA ALA A 102 10.44 11.01 4.78
C ALA A 102 8.92 11.14 4.74
N GLN A 103 8.40 12.34 4.48
CA GLN A 103 6.96 12.60 4.32
C GLN A 103 6.39 11.92 3.07
N GLN A 104 7.11 12.01 1.95
CA GLN A 104 6.71 11.35 0.70
C GLN A 104 6.73 9.83 0.82
N LEU A 105 7.77 9.28 1.45
CA LEU A 105 7.91 7.85 1.69
C LEU A 105 6.86 7.31 2.65
N ALA A 106 6.47 8.07 3.67
CA ALA A 106 5.40 7.67 4.57
C ALA A 106 4.07 7.52 3.83
N LEU A 107 3.75 8.47 2.95
CA LEU A 107 2.55 8.38 2.11
C LEU A 107 2.59 7.17 1.17
N LEU A 108 3.74 6.92 0.53
CA LEU A 108 3.93 5.79 -0.37
C LEU A 108 3.90 4.43 0.33
N ALA A 109 4.40 4.36 1.55
CA ALA A 109 4.53 3.14 2.31
C ALA A 109 3.20 2.65 2.89
N GLU A 110 2.19 3.52 2.99
CA GLU A 110 0.86 3.21 3.55
C GLU A 110 0.94 2.44 4.88
N GLY A 111 1.86 2.89 5.75
CA GLY A 111 2.11 2.31 7.06
C GLY A 111 2.95 1.02 7.08
N ASN A 112 3.48 0.57 5.93
CA ASN A 112 4.47 -0.49 5.83
C ASN A 112 5.90 0.07 5.99
N LEU A 113 6.43 -0.03 7.21
CA LEU A 113 7.76 0.50 7.53
C LEU A 113 8.88 -0.09 6.66
N GLN A 114 8.79 -1.38 6.31
CA GLN A 114 9.80 -2.02 5.48
C GLN A 114 9.79 -1.47 4.04
N ALA A 115 8.59 -1.24 3.49
CA ALA A 115 8.44 -0.60 2.19
C ALA A 115 9.02 0.82 2.20
N ALA A 116 8.78 1.59 3.27
CA ALA A 116 9.36 2.93 3.43
C ALA A 116 10.90 2.91 3.40
N VAL A 117 11.51 1.95 4.10
CA VAL A 117 12.97 1.78 4.12
C VAL A 117 13.50 1.39 2.74
N GLN A 118 12.85 0.46 2.05
CA GLN A 118 13.26 0.07 0.70
C GLN A 118 13.16 1.25 -0.27
N LEU A 119 12.04 1.97 -0.26
CA LEU A 119 11.82 3.15 -1.10
C LEU A 119 12.82 4.28 -0.78
N SER A 120 13.25 4.43 0.49
CA SER A 120 14.28 5.42 0.85
C SER A 120 15.61 5.21 0.14
N ALA A 121 15.95 3.98 -0.21
CA ALA A 121 17.17 3.66 -0.94
C ALA A 121 17.05 3.94 -2.45
N GLU A 122 15.82 3.96 -2.97
CA GLU A 122 15.53 4.03 -4.41
C GLU A 122 15.03 5.42 -4.86
N MET A 123 14.40 6.18 -3.97
CA MET A 123 13.71 7.42 -4.30
C MET A 123 14.64 8.63 -4.27
N THR A 124 14.86 9.23 -5.44
CA THR A 124 15.72 10.41 -5.62
C THR A 124 14.95 11.69 -5.97
N ASN A 125 13.64 11.60 -6.21
CA ASN A 125 12.85 12.67 -6.82
C ASN A 125 11.79 13.23 -5.86
N ASP A 126 11.54 14.54 -5.96
CA ASP A 126 10.45 15.22 -5.27
C ASP A 126 9.13 15.00 -6.02
N TYR A 127 8.34 14.02 -5.57
CA TYR A 127 7.06 13.68 -6.21
C TYR A 127 5.96 14.70 -5.92
N PHE A 128 6.00 15.37 -4.77
CA PHE A 128 4.97 16.34 -4.40
C PHE A 128 4.96 17.51 -5.37
N ASP A 129 6.14 18.13 -5.60
CA ASP A 129 6.26 19.26 -6.51
C ASP A 129 5.85 18.90 -7.94
N PHE A 130 6.25 17.72 -8.40
CA PHE A 130 5.89 17.23 -9.71
C PHE A 130 4.38 16.98 -9.83
N PHE A 131 3.77 16.34 -8.82
CA PHE A 131 2.33 16.08 -8.77
C PHE A 131 1.51 17.37 -8.77
N VAL A 132 1.88 18.34 -7.94
CA VAL A 132 1.19 19.65 -7.86
C VAL A 132 1.26 20.38 -9.20
N LYS A 133 2.44 20.42 -9.83
CA LYS A 133 2.59 21.02 -11.17
C LYS A 133 1.70 20.30 -12.17
N TRP A 134 1.77 18.98 -12.23
CA TRP A 134 0.99 18.17 -13.16
C TRP A 134 -0.51 18.39 -13.01
N MET A 135 -1.05 18.32 -11.79
CA MET A 135 -2.48 18.55 -11.52
C MET A 135 -2.93 19.97 -11.89
N ARG A 136 -2.09 20.99 -11.62
CA ARG A 136 -2.37 22.38 -12.02
C ARG A 136 -2.43 22.55 -13.53
N HIS A 137 -1.50 21.94 -14.28
CA HIS A 137 -1.52 21.99 -15.73
C HIS A 137 -2.73 21.26 -16.33
N CYS A 138 -3.09 20.09 -15.78
CA CYS A 138 -4.30 19.37 -16.18
C CYS A 138 -5.55 20.21 -15.92
N TYR A 139 -5.71 20.76 -14.72
CA TYR A 139 -6.87 21.59 -14.36
C TYR A 139 -7.00 22.84 -15.27
N ALA A 140 -5.87 23.49 -15.57
CA ALA A 140 -5.81 24.68 -16.40
C ALA A 140 -5.83 24.40 -17.92
N ASN A 141 -5.89 23.14 -18.36
CA ASN A 141 -5.75 22.72 -19.77
C ASN A 141 -4.48 23.24 -20.46
N LYS A 142 -3.38 23.31 -19.71
CA LYS A 142 -2.07 23.80 -20.18
C LYS A 142 -1.26 22.67 -20.83
N PHE A 143 -1.75 22.18 -21.98
CA PHE A 143 -1.19 20.98 -22.62
C PHE A 143 0.22 21.18 -23.20
N GLY A 144 0.63 22.41 -23.52
CA GLY A 144 2.02 22.69 -23.90
C GLY A 144 2.98 22.34 -22.76
N GLU A 145 2.65 22.79 -21.55
CA GLU A 145 3.42 22.52 -20.34
C GLU A 145 3.30 21.05 -19.89
N VAL A 146 2.20 20.37 -20.18
CA VAL A 146 2.10 18.91 -20.00
C VAL A 146 3.09 18.17 -20.89
N VAL A 147 3.28 18.60 -22.14
CA VAL A 147 4.28 17.99 -23.03
C VAL A 147 5.69 18.19 -22.47
N GLU A 148 5.99 19.35 -21.90
CA GLU A 148 7.28 19.58 -21.23
C GLU A 148 7.45 18.66 -20.01
N LEU A 149 6.44 18.56 -19.13
CA LEU A 149 6.47 17.65 -17.99
C LEU A 149 6.61 16.18 -18.39
N SER A 150 6.07 15.79 -19.55
CA SER A 150 6.18 14.41 -20.04
C SER A 150 7.63 14.00 -20.35
N GLU A 151 8.49 14.95 -20.72
CA GLU A 151 9.93 14.71 -20.89
C GLU A 151 10.59 14.41 -19.55
N ASP A 152 10.22 15.14 -18.50
CA ASP A 152 10.76 14.93 -17.17
C ASP A 152 10.25 13.63 -16.56
N PHE A 153 8.98 13.29 -16.76
CA PHE A 153 8.43 11.98 -16.39
C PHE A 153 9.19 10.83 -17.09
N GLN A 154 9.50 10.98 -18.38
CA GLN A 154 10.29 9.98 -19.12
C GLN A 154 11.69 9.78 -18.50
N LYS A 155 12.35 10.84 -18.04
CA LYS A 155 13.69 10.79 -17.44
C LYS A 155 13.75 10.11 -16.06
N MET A 156 12.63 10.00 -15.35
CA MET A 156 12.59 9.42 -14.00
C MET A 156 13.01 7.94 -13.95
N GLY A 157 12.86 7.22 -15.06
CA GLY A 157 13.05 5.77 -15.13
C GLY A 157 11.82 5.00 -14.61
N ARG A 158 11.66 3.76 -15.08
CA ARG A 158 10.41 3.00 -14.93
C ARG A 158 9.95 2.82 -13.48
N GLU A 159 10.86 2.48 -12.57
CA GLU A 159 10.49 2.26 -11.16
C GLU A 159 10.03 3.56 -10.49
N ASN A 160 10.70 4.69 -10.75
CA ASN A 160 10.25 5.99 -10.22
C ASN A 160 8.96 6.48 -10.89
N GLN A 161 8.72 6.17 -12.17
CA GLN A 161 7.45 6.46 -12.83
C GLN A 161 6.28 5.73 -12.14
N LYS A 162 6.47 4.45 -11.83
CA LYS A 162 5.49 3.66 -11.06
C LYS A 162 5.30 4.21 -9.65
N ASN A 163 6.40 4.50 -8.94
CA ASN A 163 6.36 5.08 -7.60
C ASN A 163 5.65 6.45 -7.61
N PHE A 164 5.88 7.28 -8.63
CA PHE A 164 5.19 8.55 -8.80
C PHE A 164 3.67 8.37 -9.00
N LEU A 165 3.25 7.42 -9.85
CA LEU A 165 1.83 7.14 -10.07
C LEU A 165 1.15 6.58 -8.81
N HIS A 166 1.86 5.75 -8.04
CA HIS A 166 1.41 5.29 -6.73
C HIS A 166 1.30 6.46 -5.74
N TYR A 167 2.29 7.36 -5.70
CA TYR A 167 2.25 8.58 -4.90
C TYR A 167 1.05 9.46 -5.27
N ALA A 168 0.76 9.61 -6.57
CA ALA A 168 -0.38 10.37 -7.07
C ALA A 168 -1.71 9.74 -6.61
N LEU A 169 -1.83 8.41 -6.60
CA LEU A 169 -3.01 7.69 -6.07
C LEU A 169 -3.19 7.95 -4.57
N SER A 170 -2.15 7.76 -3.77
CA SER A 170 -2.22 8.01 -2.31
C SER A 170 -2.50 9.49 -2.01
N SER A 171 -1.98 10.41 -2.84
CA SER A 171 -2.26 11.85 -2.75
C SER A 171 -3.71 12.18 -3.10
N LEU A 172 -4.28 11.59 -4.15
CA LEU A 172 -5.70 11.76 -4.49
C LEU A 172 -6.61 11.25 -3.37
N ARG A 173 -6.29 10.09 -2.79
CA ARG A 173 -7.02 9.54 -1.64
C ARG A 173 -6.96 10.50 -0.45
N LYS A 174 -5.80 11.05 -0.12
CA LYS A 174 -5.64 12.05 0.95
C LYS A 174 -6.52 13.27 0.72
N VAL A 175 -6.50 13.80 -0.51
CA VAL A 175 -7.31 14.97 -0.91
C VAL A 175 -8.81 14.68 -0.81
N LEU A 176 -9.26 13.50 -1.25
CA LEU A 176 -10.65 13.06 -1.12
C LEU A 176 -11.07 12.97 0.35
N LEU A 177 -10.29 12.28 1.19
CA LEU A 177 -10.60 12.10 2.61
C LEU A 177 -10.70 13.47 3.31
N TYR A 178 -9.75 14.37 3.06
CA TYR A 178 -9.80 15.73 3.59
C TYR A 178 -11.05 16.50 3.13
N GLY A 179 -11.50 16.29 1.89
CA GLY A 179 -12.73 16.90 1.37
C GLY A 179 -14.03 16.37 1.99
N ILE A 180 -14.03 15.13 2.49
CA ILE A 180 -15.16 14.52 3.19
C ILE A 180 -15.20 14.99 4.64
N ASP A 181 -14.09 14.81 5.35
CA ASP A 181 -13.92 15.21 6.74
C ASP A 181 -12.42 15.32 7.06
N GLU A 182 -11.99 16.52 7.47
CA GLU A 182 -10.59 16.82 7.77
C GLU A 182 -10.01 15.90 8.84
N SER A 183 -10.83 15.39 9.76
CA SER A 183 -10.41 14.46 10.83
C SER A 183 -10.06 13.06 10.33
N LEU A 184 -10.44 12.70 9.10
CA LEU A 184 -10.07 11.43 8.46
C LEU A 184 -8.61 11.40 8.01
N VAL A 185 -7.93 12.56 7.98
CA VAL A 185 -6.51 12.67 7.62
C VAL A 185 -5.72 13.04 8.87
N THR A 186 -5.01 12.08 9.43
CA THR A 186 -4.26 12.24 10.68
C THR A 186 -3.17 13.30 10.60
N TYR A 187 -2.52 13.43 9.43
CA TYR A 187 -1.40 14.34 9.24
C TYR A 187 -1.33 14.84 7.79
N ILE A 188 -1.12 16.15 7.63
CA ILE A 188 -0.81 16.79 6.35
C ILE A 188 0.45 17.63 6.55
N PRO A 189 1.51 17.40 5.77
CA PRO A 189 2.69 18.25 5.86
C PRO A 189 2.35 19.72 5.61
N PRO A 190 2.94 20.68 6.34
CA PRO A 190 2.62 22.11 6.19
C PRO A 190 2.72 22.63 4.75
N ALA A 191 3.65 22.11 3.96
CA ALA A 191 3.82 22.45 2.55
C ALA A 191 2.67 21.97 1.65
N GLU A 192 1.95 20.92 2.05
CA GLU A 192 0.85 20.33 1.28
C GLU A 192 -0.51 20.93 1.62
N VAL A 193 -0.67 21.57 2.79
CA VAL A 193 -1.97 22.04 3.32
C VAL A 193 -2.73 22.91 2.32
N ASP A 194 -2.08 23.92 1.74
CA ASP A 194 -2.74 24.83 0.77
C ASP A 194 -3.22 24.09 -0.47
N PHE A 195 -2.41 23.16 -0.99
CA PHE A 195 -2.77 22.37 -2.15
C PHE A 195 -3.93 21.43 -1.83
N VAL A 196 -3.83 20.66 -0.74
CA VAL A 196 -4.85 19.68 -0.32
C VAL A 196 -6.20 20.38 -0.10
N SER A 197 -6.21 21.50 0.62
CA SER A 197 -7.43 22.25 0.93
C SER A 197 -8.11 22.84 -0.31
N LYS A 198 -7.34 23.31 -1.29
CA LYS A 198 -7.89 23.83 -2.55
C LYS A 198 -8.34 22.71 -3.49
N PHE A 199 -7.55 21.64 -3.59
CA PHE A 199 -7.79 20.55 -4.53
C PHE A 199 -8.92 19.62 -4.06
N SER A 200 -9.21 19.54 -2.75
CA SER A 200 -10.37 18.79 -2.22
C SER A 200 -11.71 19.35 -2.65
N ARG A 201 -11.76 20.62 -3.08
CA ARG A 201 -12.97 21.23 -3.66
C ARG A 201 -13.23 20.76 -5.09
N ILE A 202 -12.22 20.18 -5.73
CA ILE A 202 -12.22 19.73 -7.13
C ILE A 202 -12.36 18.21 -7.19
N VAL A 203 -11.60 17.48 -6.37
CA VAL A 203 -11.70 16.02 -6.27
C VAL A 203 -12.88 15.65 -5.36
N ARG A 204 -13.90 15.02 -5.93
CA ARG A 204 -15.16 14.65 -5.28
C ARG A 204 -15.46 13.18 -5.48
N GLU A 205 -16.42 12.65 -4.73
CA GLU A 205 -16.93 11.28 -4.90
C GLU A 205 -17.37 10.98 -6.35
N THR A 206 -17.81 11.99 -7.10
CA THR A 206 -18.29 11.82 -8.48
C THR A 206 -17.19 11.67 -9.52
N ASN A 207 -16.01 12.26 -9.31
CA ASN A 207 -14.90 12.20 -10.28
C ASN A 207 -13.72 11.33 -9.83
N VAL A 208 -13.57 11.07 -8.52
CA VAL A 208 -12.45 10.30 -7.99
C VAL A 208 -12.36 8.87 -8.55
N PRO A 209 -13.45 8.12 -8.83
CA PRO A 209 -13.31 6.78 -9.38
C PRO A 209 -12.63 6.78 -10.75
N PHE A 210 -12.92 7.79 -11.59
CA PHE A 210 -12.31 7.94 -12.91
C PHE A 210 -10.84 8.35 -12.82
N LEU A 211 -10.51 9.26 -11.89
CA LEU A 211 -9.12 9.68 -11.65
C LEU A 211 -8.27 8.51 -11.13
N THR A 212 -8.80 7.73 -10.18
CA THR A 212 -8.12 6.55 -9.64
C THR A 212 -7.93 5.47 -10.71
N GLU A 213 -8.94 5.19 -11.53
CA GLU A 213 -8.83 4.23 -12.62
C GLU A 213 -7.77 4.66 -13.64
N GLU A 214 -7.76 5.94 -14.03
CA GLU A 214 -6.78 6.48 -14.98
C GLU A 214 -5.34 6.32 -14.48
N LEU A 215 -5.07 6.63 -13.21
CA LEU A 215 -3.74 6.45 -12.63
C LEU A 215 -3.34 4.97 -12.53
N ASN A 216 -4.29 4.07 -12.23
CA ASN A 216 -4.04 2.63 -12.21
C ASN A 216 -3.72 2.09 -13.61
N GLN A 217 -4.44 2.55 -14.64
CA GLN A 217 -4.16 2.18 -16.04
C GLN A 217 -2.81 2.71 -16.49
N ALA A 218 -2.48 3.97 -16.18
CA ALA A 218 -1.17 4.54 -16.44
C ALA A 218 -0.06 3.68 -15.80
N HIS A 219 -0.23 3.31 -14.53
CA HIS A 219 0.74 2.47 -13.82
C HIS A 219 0.91 1.11 -14.51
N TYR A 220 -0.20 0.46 -14.85
CA TYR A 220 -0.20 -0.81 -15.58
C TYR A 220 0.49 -0.72 -16.94
N HIS A 221 0.27 0.37 -17.69
CA HIS A 221 0.92 0.59 -18.98
C HIS A 221 2.44 0.77 -18.85
N ILE A 222 2.90 1.53 -17.85
CA ILE A 222 4.34 1.67 -17.56
C ILE A 222 4.96 0.32 -17.18
N GLU A 223 4.28 -0.48 -16.36
CA GLU A 223 4.70 -1.84 -16.03
C GLU A 223 4.84 -2.73 -17.26
N ARG A 224 3.94 -2.57 -18.24
CA ARG A 224 3.95 -3.28 -19.53
C ARG A 224 4.92 -2.70 -20.57
N ASN A 225 5.80 -1.77 -20.18
CA ASN A 225 6.79 -1.12 -21.05
C ASN A 225 6.17 -0.29 -22.19
N ALA A 226 4.99 0.31 -21.97
CA ALA A 226 4.47 1.34 -22.85
C ALA A 226 5.38 2.58 -22.86
N ASN A 227 5.31 3.40 -23.92
CA ASN A 227 6.10 4.63 -23.99
C ASN A 227 5.66 5.61 -22.88
N PRO A 228 6.53 5.99 -21.93
CA PRO A 228 6.12 6.79 -20.77
C PRO A 228 5.56 8.16 -21.13
N LYS A 229 6.10 8.78 -22.18
CA LYS A 229 5.65 10.10 -22.64
C LYS A 229 4.21 10.05 -23.16
N MET A 230 3.89 9.03 -23.97
CA MET A 230 2.55 8.84 -24.51
C MET A 230 1.54 8.53 -23.41
N VAL A 231 1.89 7.63 -22.47
CA VAL A 231 1.05 7.30 -21.31
C VAL A 231 0.76 8.57 -20.50
N PHE A 232 1.80 9.35 -20.18
CA PHE A 232 1.64 10.55 -19.37
C PHE A 232 0.75 11.61 -20.04
N ILE A 233 0.94 11.86 -21.34
CA ILE A 233 0.14 12.83 -22.09
C ILE A 233 -1.33 12.38 -22.18
N ASP A 234 -1.58 11.12 -22.51
CA ASP A 234 -2.94 10.57 -22.60
C ASP A 234 -3.66 10.67 -21.24
N SER A 235 -3.01 10.19 -20.17
CA SER A 235 -3.56 10.30 -18.82
C SER A 235 -3.78 11.74 -18.39
N SER A 236 -2.92 12.68 -18.79
CA SER A 236 -3.14 14.11 -18.52
C SER A 236 -4.40 14.64 -19.18
N ILE A 237 -4.72 14.21 -20.40
CA ILE A 237 -5.93 14.60 -21.12
C ILE A 237 -7.17 14.03 -20.42
N GLN A 238 -7.14 12.75 -20.04
CA GLN A 238 -8.25 12.12 -19.32
C GLN A 238 -8.46 12.75 -17.95
N ILE A 239 -7.39 12.98 -17.18
CA ILE A 239 -7.45 13.67 -15.88
C ILE A 239 -8.03 15.07 -16.04
N ALA A 240 -7.57 15.86 -17.02
CA ALA A 240 -8.11 17.20 -17.27
C ALA A 240 -9.62 17.19 -17.55
N ARG A 241 -10.11 16.16 -18.26
CA ARG A 241 -11.54 15.94 -18.49
C ARG A 241 -12.26 15.57 -17.18
N TYR A 242 -11.73 14.63 -16.41
CA TYR A 242 -12.35 14.16 -15.17
C TYR A 242 -12.40 15.23 -14.07
N LEU A 243 -11.37 16.08 -13.97
CA LEU A 243 -11.37 17.22 -13.04
C LEU A 243 -12.48 18.25 -13.34
N LYS A 244 -13.00 18.26 -14.57
CA LYS A 244 -14.10 19.14 -15.01
C LYS A 244 -15.45 18.46 -15.05
N LEU A 245 -15.54 17.18 -14.66
CA LEU A 245 -16.83 16.52 -14.46
C LEU A 245 -17.54 17.20 -13.30
N GLN A 246 -18.39 18.17 -13.63
CA GLN A 246 -19.39 18.70 -12.72
C GLN A 246 -20.63 17.83 -12.85
N ASN A 247 -20.86 16.99 -11.84
CA ASN A 247 -22.16 16.51 -11.42
C ASN A 247 -22.06 16.20 -9.93
#